data_AF-A0A431UEA4-F1
#
_entry.id   AF-A0A431UEA4-F1
#
_cell.length_a   1.000
_cell.length_b   1.000
_cell.length_c   1.000
_cell.angle_alpha   90.00
_cell.angle_beta   90.00
_cell.angle_gamma   90.00
#
_symmetry.space_group_name_H-M   'P 1'
#
loop_
_entity.id
_entity.type
_entity.pdbx_description
1 polymer ?
#
loop_
_entity_poly.entity_id
_entity_poly.type
_entity_poly.pdbx_seq_one_letter_code
_entity_poly.pdbx_strand_id
1 'polypeptide(L)'
;MKNKVIFIIVPIFSIIVGLVLNFQESLMGSPATVKNLIVTFVYFTIWIFILIITLKSKNRRVMKYYSTFWLLTLLFTILTGFVNVTGVNVDWATPFVALLLTQFYGIELLVDNFIITSIIISSLSLMMFIAAVFSLKKPNLV
;
A
#
# COMPACT_ATOMS: atom_id res chain seq x y z
N MET A 1 -21.22 -11.39 13.28
CA MET A 1 -20.25 -10.29 13.57
C MET A 1 -18.78 -10.71 13.45
N LYS A 2 -18.39 -11.94 13.83
CA LYS A 2 -16.98 -12.41 13.81
C LYS A 2 -16.24 -12.28 12.45
N ASN A 3 -16.92 -12.48 11.31
CA ASN A 3 -16.25 -12.44 9.99
C ASN A 3 -15.91 -11.04 9.47
N LYS A 4 -16.45 -9.95 10.04
CA LYS A 4 -16.22 -8.60 9.52
C LYS A 4 -14.92 -7.97 10.04
N VAL A 5 -14.44 -8.44 11.19
CA VAL A 5 -13.23 -7.93 11.84
C VAL A 5 -11.96 -8.40 11.12
N ILE A 6 -12.00 -9.59 10.51
CA ILE A 6 -10.87 -10.17 9.78
C ILE A 6 -10.42 -9.28 8.60
N PHE A 7 -11.37 -8.55 7.98
CA PHE A 7 -11.07 -7.62 6.89
C PHE A 7 -10.23 -6.41 7.34
N ILE A 8 -10.18 -6.11 8.63
CA ILE A 8 -9.37 -5.01 9.15
C ILE A 8 -8.08 -5.57 9.77
N ILE A 9 -8.17 -6.70 10.48
CA ILE A 9 -7.01 -7.29 11.16
C ILE A 9 -5.96 -7.79 10.16
N VAL A 10 -6.36 -8.49 9.09
CA VAL A 10 -5.40 -9.10 8.17
C VAL A 10 -4.55 -8.05 7.44
N PRO A 11 -5.10 -6.94 6.89
CA PRO A 11 -4.29 -5.88 6.29
C PRO A 11 -3.38 -5.18 7.31
N ILE A 12 -3.84 -4.94 8.54
CA ILE A 12 -3.00 -4.33 9.57
C ILE A 12 -1.82 -5.25 9.89
N PHE A 13 -2.08 -6.55 10.04
CA PHE A 13 -1.04 -7.53 10.29
C PHE A 13 -0.06 -7.64 9.12
N SER A 14 -0.53 -7.58 7.86
CA SER A 14 0.35 -7.61 6.70
C SER A 14 1.24 -6.37 6.60
N ILE A 15 0.75 -5.19 7.01
CA ILE A 15 1.55 -3.97 7.13
C ILE A 15 2.69 -4.18 8.15
N ILE A 16 2.36 -4.67 9.35
CA ILE A 16 3.34 -4.87 10.43
C ILE A 16 4.41 -5.89 10.01
N VAL A 17 3.99 -7.05 9.49
CA VAL A 17 4.92 -8.09 9.04
C VAL A 17 5.78 -7.59 7.89
N GLY A 18 5.18 -6.94 6.89
CA GLY A 18 5.92 -6.40 5.75
C GLY A 18 6.90 -5.31 6.17
N LEU A 19 6.53 -4.46 7.13
CA LEU A 19 7.42 -3.46 7.72
C LEU A 19 8.62 -4.17 8.34
N VAL A 20 8.41 -5.10 9.27
CA VAL A 20 9.51 -5.80 9.97
C VAL A 20 10.44 -6.52 8.99
N LEU A 21 9.88 -7.19 7.96
CA LEU A 21 10.67 -7.97 7.00
C LEU A 21 11.49 -7.11 6.03
N ASN A 22 11.03 -5.90 5.69
CA ASN A 22 11.69 -4.98 4.76
C ASN A 22 12.37 -3.77 5.44
N PHE A 23 12.22 -3.59 6.76
CA PHE A 23 12.66 -2.38 7.46
C PHE A 23 14.14 -2.07 7.22
N GLN A 24 14.97 -3.10 7.38
CA GLN A 24 16.42 -2.97 7.27
C GLN A 24 16.82 -2.52 5.87
N GLU A 25 16.36 -3.20 4.81
CA GLU A 25 16.78 -2.82 3.46
C GLU A 25 16.17 -1.49 3.01
N SER A 26 14.88 -1.28 3.28
CA SER A 26 14.14 -0.10 2.81
C SER A 26 14.56 1.21 3.46
N LEU A 27 14.92 1.21 4.75
CA LEU A 27 15.21 2.46 5.48
C LEU A 27 16.70 2.66 5.78
N MET A 28 17.50 1.60 5.77
CA MET A 28 18.95 1.70 5.97
C MET A 28 19.73 1.75 4.65
N GLY A 29 19.03 1.76 3.50
CA GLY A 29 19.63 1.92 2.17
C GLY A 29 20.41 0.70 1.68
N SER A 30 20.02 -0.50 2.12
CA SER A 30 20.64 -1.73 1.58
C SER A 30 19.93 -2.13 0.28
N PRO A 31 20.63 -2.70 -0.72
CA PRO A 31 20.01 -3.11 -1.97
C PRO A 31 18.83 -4.06 -1.78
N ALA A 32 17.81 -3.92 -2.63
CA ALA A 32 16.67 -4.83 -2.65
C ALA A 32 17.11 -6.27 -2.95
N THR A 33 16.43 -7.23 -2.31
CA THR A 33 16.70 -8.67 -2.44
C THR A 33 15.44 -9.42 -2.87
N VAL A 34 15.60 -10.69 -3.25
CA VAL A 34 14.47 -11.60 -3.58
C VAL A 34 13.47 -11.70 -2.41
N LYS A 35 13.95 -11.62 -1.16
CA LYS A 35 13.08 -11.56 0.04
C LYS A 35 12.12 -10.37 -0.05
N ASN A 36 12.62 -9.19 -0.38
CA ASN A 36 11.80 -7.98 -0.45
C ASN A 36 10.75 -8.09 -1.57
N LEU A 37 11.12 -8.68 -2.72
CA LEU A 37 10.17 -8.96 -3.81
C LEU A 37 9.04 -9.89 -3.38
N ILE A 38 9.36 -10.98 -2.66
CA ILE A 38 8.35 -11.90 -2.11
C ILE A 38 7.42 -11.16 -1.14
N VAL A 39 7.97 -10.34 -0.24
CA VAL A 39 7.18 -9.53 0.71
C VAL A 39 6.21 -8.62 -0.05
N THR A 40 6.69 -7.89 -1.06
CA THR A 40 5.84 -7.02 -1.89
C THR A 40 4.73 -7.79 -2.59
N PHE A 41 5.04 -8.94 -3.19
CA PHE A 41 4.06 -9.75 -3.91
C PHE A 41 2.97 -10.30 -2.97
N VAL A 42 3.37 -10.87 -1.82
CA VAL A 42 2.44 -11.39 -0.81
C VAL A 42 1.58 -10.27 -0.24
N TYR A 43 2.21 -9.14 0.12
CA TYR A 43 1.50 -7.96 0.64
C TYR A 43 0.43 -7.47 -0.34
N PHE A 44 0.80 -7.30 -1.62
CA PHE A 44 -0.14 -6.80 -2.63
C PHE A 44 -1.25 -7.79 -2.93
N THR A 45 -0.93 -9.09 -2.95
CA THR A 45 -1.89 -10.17 -3.15
C THR A 45 -2.93 -10.23 -2.01
N ILE A 46 -2.49 -10.08 -0.76
CA ILE A 46 -3.40 -9.97 0.40
C ILE A 46 -4.40 -8.83 0.20
N TRP A 47 -3.92 -7.66 -0.21
CA TRP A 47 -4.78 -6.52 -0.47
C TRP A 47 -5.80 -6.74 -1.58
N ILE A 48 -5.40 -7.36 -2.69
CA ILE A 48 -6.31 -7.73 -3.78
C ILE A 48 -7.39 -8.70 -3.28
N PHE A 49 -6.99 -9.78 -2.60
CA PHE A 49 -7.93 -10.78 -2.09
C PHE A 49 -8.96 -10.15 -1.16
N ILE A 50 -8.49 -9.32 -0.24
CA ILE A 50 -9.35 -8.71 0.76
C ILE A 50 -10.28 -7.66 0.12
N LEU A 51 -9.81 -6.92 -0.89
CA LEU A 51 -10.65 -6.03 -1.68
C LEU A 51 -11.78 -6.83 -2.34
N ILE A 52 -11.47 -7.92 -3.05
CA ILE A 52 -12.45 -8.80 -3.71
C ILE A 52 -13.50 -9.33 -2.73
N ILE A 53 -13.08 -9.81 -1.57
CA ILE A 53 -14.00 -10.34 -0.55
C ILE A 53 -14.87 -9.20 0.02
N THR A 54 -14.28 -8.04 0.28
CA THR A 54 -15.01 -6.87 0.79
C THR A 54 -16.07 -6.39 -0.20
N LEU A 55 -15.76 -6.40 -1.50
CA LEU A 55 -16.69 -6.10 -2.58
C LEU A 55 -17.90 -7.03 -2.56
N LYS A 56 -17.68 -8.34 -2.41
CA LYS A 56 -18.76 -9.33 -2.30
C LYS A 56 -19.60 -9.14 -1.03
N SER A 57 -18.97 -8.76 0.08
CA SER A 57 -19.64 -8.53 1.36
C SER A 57 -20.47 -7.24 1.43
N LYS A 58 -20.33 -6.33 0.44
CA LYS A 58 -20.94 -4.99 0.40
C LYS A 58 -20.72 -4.17 1.68
N ASN A 59 -19.62 -4.40 2.41
CA ASN A 59 -19.35 -3.70 3.67
C ASN A 59 -18.77 -2.30 3.41
N ARG A 60 -19.66 -1.31 3.32
CA ARG A 60 -19.30 0.10 3.04
C ARG A 60 -18.31 0.70 4.04
N ARG A 61 -18.37 0.31 5.33
CA ARG A 61 -17.44 0.82 6.35
C ARG A 61 -16.00 0.41 6.02
N VAL A 62 -15.78 -0.87 5.76
CA VAL A 62 -14.46 -1.41 5.39
C VAL A 62 -13.96 -0.79 4.08
N MET A 63 -14.86 -0.61 3.11
CA MET A 63 -14.48 0.02 1.84
C MET A 63 -14.03 1.48 2.00
N LYS A 64 -14.63 2.24 2.92
CA LYS A 64 -14.15 3.59 3.27
C LYS A 64 -12.73 3.53 3.82
N TYR A 65 -12.45 2.64 4.78
CA TYR A 65 -11.10 2.46 5.32
C TYR A 65 -10.07 2.15 4.22
N TYR A 66 -10.40 1.28 3.27
CA TYR A 66 -9.48 0.96 2.18
C TYR A 66 -9.28 2.12 1.22
N SER A 67 -10.35 2.85 0.89
CA SER A 67 -10.20 4.05 0.06
C SER A 67 -9.30 5.08 0.73
N THR A 68 -9.44 5.30 2.05
CA THR A 68 -8.55 6.20 2.79
C THR A 68 -7.12 5.68 2.81
N PHE A 69 -6.91 4.39 3.05
CA PHE A 69 -5.60 3.77 3.07
C PHE A 69 -4.85 3.95 1.73
N TRP A 70 -5.51 3.61 0.61
CA TRP A 70 -4.91 3.71 -0.72
C TRP A 70 -4.71 5.16 -1.16
N LEU A 71 -5.57 6.08 -0.74
CA LEU A 71 -5.38 7.51 -0.96
C LEU A 71 -4.15 8.05 -0.21
N LEU A 72 -3.96 7.65 1.05
CA LEU A 72 -2.77 8.04 1.81
C LEU A 72 -1.51 7.45 1.20
N THR A 73 -1.54 6.18 0.80
CA THR A 73 -0.41 5.52 0.11
C THR A 73 -0.05 6.26 -1.18
N LEU A 74 -1.04 6.64 -1.98
CA LEU A 74 -0.85 7.45 -3.18
C LEU A 74 -0.20 8.80 -2.86
N LEU A 75 -0.72 9.52 -1.86
CA LEU A 75 -0.19 10.82 -1.45
C LEU A 75 1.28 10.71 -1.02
N PHE A 76 1.61 9.76 -0.16
CA PHE A 76 2.98 9.59 0.33
C PHE A 76 3.93 9.08 -0.74
N THR A 77 3.46 8.30 -1.71
CA THR A 77 4.29 7.88 -2.85
C THR A 77 4.63 9.07 -3.75
N ILE A 78 3.65 9.92 -4.06
CA ILE A 78 3.88 11.14 -4.86
C ILE A 78 4.83 12.09 -4.12
N LEU A 79 4.61 12.30 -2.81
CA LEU A 79 5.48 13.12 -1.97
C LEU A 79 6.92 12.59 -1.96
N THR A 80 7.07 11.27 -1.83
CA THR A 80 8.37 10.59 -1.83
C THR A 80 9.10 10.77 -3.15
N GLY A 81 8.42 10.61 -4.28
CA GLY A 81 8.98 10.91 -5.60
C GLY A 81 9.35 12.39 -5.77
N PHE A 82 8.52 13.32 -5.28
CA PHE A 82 8.80 14.75 -5.31
C PHE A 82 10.05 15.12 -4.50
N VAL A 83 10.21 14.57 -3.30
CA VAL A 83 11.39 14.75 -2.46
C VAL A 83 12.65 14.26 -3.16
N ASN A 84 12.58 13.09 -3.82
CA ASN A 84 13.72 12.53 -4.53
C ASN A 84 14.16 13.39 -5.73
N VAL A 85 13.21 14.04 -6.42
CA VAL A 85 13.50 14.95 -7.55
C VAL A 85 14.04 16.31 -7.09
N THR A 86 13.46 16.86 -6.02
CA THR A 86 13.76 18.24 -5.59
C THR A 86 14.85 18.35 -4.52
N GLY A 87 15.16 17.26 -3.82
CA GLY A 87 16.09 17.25 -2.69
C GLY A 87 15.56 17.96 -1.44
N VAL A 88 14.27 18.34 -1.40
CA VAL A 88 13.66 18.98 -0.22
C VAL A 88 13.57 17.97 0.92
N ASN A 89 13.99 18.38 2.12
CA ASN A 89 13.86 17.55 3.31
C ASN A 89 12.43 17.58 3.88
N VAL A 90 11.82 16.42 4.10
CA VAL A 90 10.48 16.22 4.65
C VAL A 90 10.50 15.13 5.74
N ASP A 91 11.37 15.29 6.74
CA ASP A 91 11.58 14.31 7.83
C ASP A 91 10.31 13.90 8.59
N TRP A 92 9.32 14.80 8.68
CA TRP A 92 8.05 14.50 9.35
C TRP A 92 7.23 13.43 8.62
N ALA A 93 7.48 13.20 7.32
CA ALA A 93 6.79 12.19 6.51
C ALA A 93 7.38 10.78 6.67
N THR A 94 8.61 10.66 7.17
CA THR A 94 9.35 9.39 7.33
C THR A 94 8.55 8.28 8.02
N PRO A 95 7.88 8.48 9.17
CA PRO A 95 7.10 7.41 9.80
C PRO A 95 5.94 6.91 8.93
N PHE A 96 5.35 7.77 8.10
CA PHE A 96 4.26 7.39 7.20
C PHE A 96 4.79 6.65 5.98
N VAL A 97 5.93 7.07 5.45
CA VAL A 97 6.64 6.38 4.37
C VAL A 97 7.04 4.98 4.81
N ALA A 98 7.61 4.84 6.02
CA ALA A 98 7.93 3.54 6.59
C ALA A 98 6.68 2.66 6.69
N LEU A 99 5.59 3.18 7.27
CA LEU A 99 4.36 2.41 7.45
C LEU A 99 3.71 1.99 6.13
N LEU A 100 3.67 2.87 5.12
CA LEU A 100 2.84 2.70 3.92
C LEU A 100 3.60 2.18 2.71
N LEU A 101 4.92 2.45 2.61
CA LEU A 101 5.70 2.23 1.39
C LEU A 101 6.76 1.13 1.54
N THR A 102 7.28 0.86 2.75
CA THR A 102 8.35 -0.14 2.95
C THR A 102 7.98 -1.54 2.44
N GLN A 103 6.71 -1.92 2.45
CA GLN A 103 6.26 -3.22 1.93
C GLN A 103 6.42 -3.33 0.41
N PHE A 104 6.55 -2.22 -0.31
CA PHE A 104 6.75 -2.17 -1.76
C PHE A 104 8.22 -2.16 -2.20
N TYR A 105 9.15 -2.20 -1.24
CA TYR A 105 10.59 -2.10 -1.51
C TYR A 105 11.11 -3.14 -2.52
N GLY A 106 10.46 -4.30 -2.64
CA GLY A 106 10.81 -5.31 -3.61
C GLY A 106 10.71 -4.89 -5.08
N ILE A 107 9.99 -3.80 -5.40
CA ILE A 107 9.92 -3.24 -6.77
C ILE A 107 11.28 -2.72 -7.21
N GLU A 108 12.10 -2.21 -6.28
CA GLU A 108 13.43 -1.69 -6.61
C GLU A 108 14.34 -2.78 -7.18
N LEU A 109 14.14 -4.06 -6.81
CA LEU A 109 14.89 -5.18 -7.40
C LEU A 109 14.65 -5.32 -8.92
N LEU A 110 13.49 -4.90 -9.41
CA LEU A 110 13.11 -5.07 -10.82
C LEU A 110 13.54 -3.89 -11.69
N VAL A 111 13.69 -2.71 -11.11
CA VAL A 111 13.80 -1.46 -11.87
C VAL A 111 15.04 -0.65 -11.52
N ASP A 112 15.60 -0.86 -10.32
CA ASP A 112 16.79 -0.17 -9.79
C ASP A 112 16.73 1.36 -9.94
N ASN A 113 15.51 1.90 -9.90
CA ASN A 113 15.25 3.32 -10.06
C ASN A 113 14.08 3.75 -9.17
N PHE A 114 14.37 4.70 -8.28
CA PHE A 114 13.42 5.18 -7.29
C PHE A 114 12.21 5.92 -7.88
N ILE A 115 12.45 6.71 -8.94
CA ILE A 115 11.39 7.47 -9.61
C ILE A 115 10.42 6.49 -10.28
N ILE A 116 10.94 5.50 -11.00
CA ILE A 116 10.09 4.51 -11.66
C ILE A 116 9.35 3.66 -10.61
N THR A 117 10.01 3.30 -9.51
CA THR A 117 9.37 2.62 -8.37
C THR A 117 8.21 3.44 -7.80
N SER A 118 8.40 4.74 -7.60
CA SER A 118 7.35 5.66 -7.13
C SER A 118 6.19 5.76 -8.12
N ILE A 119 6.47 5.77 -9.43
CA ILE A 119 5.42 5.75 -10.47
C ILE A 119 4.60 4.46 -10.38
N ILE A 120 5.25 3.30 -10.28
CA ILE A 120 4.57 2.00 -10.19
C ILE A 120 3.67 1.95 -8.94
N ILE A 121 4.20 2.30 -7.77
CA ILE A 121 3.43 2.28 -6.51
C ILE A 121 2.26 3.27 -6.59
N SER A 122 2.46 4.46 -7.19
CA SER A 122 1.41 5.44 -7.38
C SER A 122 0.30 4.91 -8.30
N SER A 123 0.65 4.27 -9.41
CA SER A 123 -0.31 3.65 -10.33
C SER A 123 -1.12 2.55 -9.64
N LEU A 124 -0.46 1.64 -8.91
CA LEU A 124 -1.14 0.58 -8.16
C LEU A 124 -2.08 1.15 -7.09
N SER A 125 -1.62 2.16 -6.35
CA SER A 125 -2.40 2.81 -5.30
C SER A 125 -3.62 3.52 -5.87
N LEU A 126 -3.47 4.21 -7.01
CA LEU A 126 -4.57 4.85 -7.72
C LEU A 126 -5.60 3.82 -8.20
N MET A 127 -5.16 2.71 -8.80
CA MET A 127 -6.07 1.64 -9.25
C MET A 127 -6.89 1.07 -8.08
N MET A 128 -6.23 0.78 -6.95
CA MET A 128 -6.89 0.26 -5.76
C MET A 128 -7.85 1.27 -5.14
N PHE A 129 -7.45 2.55 -5.09
CA PHE A 129 -8.32 3.64 -4.61
C PHE A 129 -9.58 3.78 -5.47
N ILE A 130 -9.41 3.83 -6.80
CA ILE A 130 -10.51 3.93 -7.75
C ILE A 130 -11.48 2.75 -7.60
N ALA A 131 -10.95 1.52 -7.53
CA ALA A 131 -11.76 0.33 -7.33
C ALA A 131 -12.57 0.38 -6.01
N ALA A 132 -11.96 0.88 -4.93
CA ALA A 132 -12.64 1.05 -3.66
C ALA A 132 -13.74 2.11 -3.71
N VAL A 133 -13.47 3.27 -4.32
CA VAL A 133 -14.43 4.39 -4.43
C VAL A 133 -15.61 4.06 -5.33
N PHE A 134 -15.40 3.46 -6.50
CA PHE A 134 -16.51 3.07 -7.38
C PHE A 134 -17.47 2.09 -6.70
N SER A 135 -16.94 1.27 -5.81
CA SER A 135 -17.72 0.28 -5.08
C SER A 135 -18.59 0.90 -3.98
N LEU A 136 -18.26 2.11 -3.51
CA LEU A 136 -19.11 2.90 -2.63
C LEU A 136 -20.29 3.55 -3.37
N LYS A 137 -20.14 3.84 -4.67
CA LYS A 137 -21.18 4.51 -5.48
C LYS A 137 -22.37 3.62 -5.83
N LYS A 138 -22.27 2.28 -5.79
CA LYS A 138 -23.40 1.39 -6.10
C LYS A 138 -24.56 1.64 -5.12
N PRO A 139 -25.70 2.18 -5.57
CA PRO A 139 -26.88 2.30 -4.73
C PRO A 139 -27.34 0.89 -4.35
N ASN A 140 -27.84 0.74 -3.12
CA ASN A 140 -28.59 -0.43 -2.76
C ASN A 140 -29.90 -0.38 -3.56
N LEU A 141 -29.91 -0.99 -4.74
CA LEU A 141 -31.16 -1.46 -5.35
C LEU A 141 -31.58 -2.67 -4.51
N VAL A 142 -32.30 -2.40 -3.43
CA VAL A 142 -33.17 -3.33 -2.73
C VAL A 142 -34.56 -2.77 -2.88
#